data_AF-W4QJP5-F1
#
_entry.id   AF-W4QJP5-F1
#
_cell.length_a   1.000
_cell.length_b   1.000
_cell.length_c   1.000
_cell.angle_alpha   90.00
_cell.angle_beta   90.00
_cell.angle_gamma   90.00
#
_symmetry.space_group_name_H-M   'P 1'
#
loop_
_entity.id
_entity.type
_entity.pdbx_description
1 polymer ?
#
loop_
_entity_poly.entity_id
_entity_poly.type
_entity_poly.pdbx_seq_one_letter_code
_entity_poly.pdbx_strand_id
1 'polypeptide(L)' 'MFLSITFLVIAVLCAIAIFREMRRANFFAVGFAGISFVVFGWFAIATIVEFIRTGGGVPQ' A
#
# COMPACT_ATOMS: atom_id res chain seq x y z
N MET A 1 -7.80 -11.08 -6.71
CA MET A 1 -8.69 -10.18 -5.93
C MET A 1 -8.29 -10.09 -4.46
N PHE A 2 -8.06 -11.20 -3.75
CA PHE A 2 -7.59 -11.20 -2.35
C PHE A 2 -6.28 -10.42 -2.14
N LEU A 3 -5.25 -10.68 -2.96
CA LEU A 3 -3.93 -10.05 -2.87
C LEU A 3 -3.98 -8.50 -2.87
N SER A 4 -4.83 -7.93 -3.73
CA SER A 4 -4.94 -6.48 -3.93
C SER A 4 -5.64 -5.79 -2.77
N ILE A 5 -6.67 -6.42 -2.21
CA ILE A 5 -7.35 -5.95 -0.99
C ILE A 5 -6.36 -6.00 0.18
N THR A 6 -5.58 -7.09 0.28
CA THR A 6 -4.52 -7.21 1.29
C THR A 6 -3.48 -6.09 1.15
N PHE A 7 -3.00 -5.80 -0.06
CA PHE A 7 -2.06 -4.69 -0.28
C PHE A 7 -2.67 -3.31 0.04
N LEU A 8 -3.95 -3.10 -0.26
CA LEU A 8 -4.64 -1.87 0.11
C LEU A 8 -4.69 -1.68 1.64
N VAL A 9 -5.06 -2.74 2.39
CA VAL A 9 -5.10 -2.71 3.85
C VAL A 9 -3.70 -2.45 4.43
N ILE A 10 -2.68 -3.12 3.92
CA ILE A 10 -1.28 -2.92 4.34
C ILE A 10 -0.83 -1.49 4.05
N ALA A 11 -1.19 -0.92 2.90
CA ALA A 11 -0.87 0.46 2.56
C ALA A 11 -1.51 1.44 3.55
N VAL A 12 -2.80 1.27 3.89
CA VAL A 12 -3.46 2.14 4.90
C VAL A 12 -2.77 2.02 6.27
N LEU A 13 -2.40 0.81 6.69
CA LEU A 13 -1.67 0.61 7.95
C LEU A 13 -0.28 1.27 7.92
N CYS A 14 0.44 1.21 6.79
CA CYS A 14 1.73 1.88 6.62
C CYS A 14 1.58 3.41 6.65
N ALA A 15 0.52 3.97 6.04
CA ALA A 15 0.23 5.41 6.13
C ALA A 15 0.06 5.85 7.59
N ILE A 16 -0.72 5.10 8.37
CA ILE A 16 -0.91 5.36 9.81
C ILE A 16 0.41 5.24 10.56
N ALA A 17 1.21 4.22 10.25
CA ALA A 17 2.54 4.04 10.84
C ALA A 17 3.45 5.24 10.57
N ILE A 18 3.52 5.74 9.33
CA ILE A 18 4.33 6.93 8.97
C ILE A 18 3.97 8.13 9.87
N PHE A 19 2.67 8.45 10.00
CA PHE A 19 2.22 9.57 10.84
C PHE A 19 2.56 9.38 12.32
N ARG A 20 2.38 8.15 12.84
CA ARG A 20 2.65 7.84 14.24
C ARG A 20 4.15 7.87 14.56
N GLU A 21 4.96 7.34 13.66
CA GLU A 21 6.40 7.15 13.83
C GLU A 21 7.17 8.46 13.65
N MET A 22 6.66 9.34 12.78
CA MET A 22 7.13 10.72 12.66
C MET A 22 6.95 11.49 13.98
N ARG A 23 5.88 11.22 14.73
CA ARG A 23 5.66 11.79 16.07
C ARG A 23 6.59 11.22 17.16
N ARG A 24 7.12 10.01 16.97
CA ARG A 24 8.15 9.40 17.84
C ARG A 24 9.58 9.78 17.45
N ALA A 25 9.77 10.63 16.43
CA ALA A 25 11.08 10.99 15.89
C ALA A 25 11.94 9.78 15.48
N ASN A 26 11.30 8.66 15.12
CA ASN A 26 11.98 7.41 14.81
C ASN A 26 12.19 7.29 13.29
N PHE A 27 13.18 8.03 12.79
CA PHE A 27 13.42 8.25 11.35
C PHE A 27 13.67 6.97 10.55
N PHE A 28 14.30 5.96 11.14
CA PHE A 28 14.49 4.65 10.50
C PHE A 28 13.16 3.95 10.22
N ALA A 29 12.26 3.96 11.20
CA ALA A 29 10.96 3.32 11.08
C ALA A 29 10.03 4.12 10.16
N VAL A 30 10.13 5.46 10.13
CA VAL A 30 9.46 6.31 9.14
C VAL A 30 9.93 5.98 7.72
N GLY A 31 11.24 5.86 7.50
CA GLY A 31 11.80 5.50 6.19
C GLY A 31 11.34 4.13 5.71
N PHE A 32 11.39 3.12 6.58
CA PHE A 32 10.91 1.78 6.26
C PHE A 32 9.39 1.73 5.99
N ALA A 33 8.60 2.40 6.82
CA ALA A 33 7.15 2.50 6.63
C ALA A 33 6.80 3.29 5.36
N GLY A 34 7.58 4.32 5.03
CA GLY A 34 7.46 5.11 3.81
C GLY A 34 7.69 4.26 2.55
N ILE A 35 8.80 3.53 2.50
CA ILE A 35 9.11 2.64 1.37
C ILE A 35 8.03 1.56 1.24
N SER A 36 7.63 0.95 2.36
CA SER A 36 6.57 -0.07 2.36
C SER A 36 5.24 0.50 1.86
N PHE A 37 4.87 1.71 2.28
CA PHE A 37 3.67 2.38 1.81
C PHE A 37 3.67 2.61 0.30
N VAL A 38 4.79 3.08 -0.25
CA VAL A 38 4.93 3.34 -1.69
C VAL A 38 4.82 2.04 -2.49
N VAL A 39 5.51 0.97 -2.07
CA VAL A 39 5.48 -0.32 -2.78
C VAL A 39 4.09 -0.94 -2.72
N PHE A 40 3.52 -1.12 -1.52
CA PHE A 40 2.20 -1.75 -1.38
C PHE A 40 1.07 -0.88 -1.94
N GLY A 41 1.17 0.45 -1.80
CA GLY A 41 0.24 1.39 -2.40
C GLY A 41 0.26 1.33 -3.93
N TRP A 42 1.44 1.24 -4.54
CA TRP A 42 1.57 1.09 -6.00
C TRP A 42 0.92 -0.19 -6.51
N PHE A 43 1.18 -1.35 -5.86
CA PHE A 43 0.54 -2.61 -6.25
C PHE A 43 -0.99 -2.60 -6.06
N ALA A 44 -1.48 -1.96 -5.00
CA ALA A 44 -2.91 -1.79 -4.77
C ALA A 44 -3.57 -0.94 -5.88
N ILE A 45 -2.97 0.21 -6.21
CA ILE A 45 -3.47 1.11 -7.26
C ILE A 45 -3.41 0.43 -8.63
N ALA A 46 -2.28 -0.19 -8.98
CA ALA A 46 -2.11 -0.89 -10.26
C ALA A 46 -3.22 -1.93 -10.47
N THR A 47 -3.54 -2.72 -9.43
CA THR A 47 -4.61 -3.71 -9.54
C THR A 47 -6.00 -3.06 -9.65
N ILE A 48 -6.28 -1.99 -8.90
CA ILE A 48 -7.59 -1.31 -8.99
C ILE A 48 -7.76 -0.69 -10.37
N VAL A 49 -6.72 -0.05 -10.91
CA VAL A 49 -6.73 0.56 -12.25
C VAL A 49 -6.95 -0.51 -13.31
N GLU A 50 -6.30 -1.66 -13.19
CA GLU A 50 -6.47 -2.77 -14.13
C GLU A 50 -7.86 -3.40 -14.03
N PHE A 51 -8.40 -3.56 -12.81
CA PHE A 51 -9.77 -4.02 -12.60
C PHE A 51 -10.79 -3.10 -13.29
N ILE A 52 -10.61 -1.79 -13.17
CA ILE A 52 -11.48 -0.79 -13.80
C ILE A 52 -11.32 -0.79 -15.33
N ARG A 53 -10.10 -0.96 -15.86
CA ARG A 53 -9.84 -0.92 -17.31
C ARG A 53 -10.24 -2.19 -18.05
N THR A 54 -10.07 -3.35 -17.44
CA THR A 54 -10.25 -4.64 -18.11
C THR A 54 -11.63 -5.24 -17.86
N GLY A 55 -12.39 -4.77 -16.84
CA GLY A 55 -13.75 -5.25 -16.54
C GLY A 55 -13.83 -6.70 -16.02
N GLY A 56 -12.75 -7.46 -16.14
CA GLY A 56 -12.50 -8.75 -15.53
C GLY A 56 -11.06 -8.75 -14.99
N GLY A 57 -10.89 -9.23 -13.77
CA GLY A 57 -9.60 -9.24 -13.09
C GLY A 57 -8.50 -9.93 -13.90
N VAL A 58 -7.25 -9.56 -13.60
CA VAL A 58 -6.00 -10.19 -14.04
C VAL A 58 -6.18 -11.66 -14.47
N PRO A 59 -5.69 -12.09 -15.65
CA PRO A 59 -5.51 -13.51 -15.91
C PRO A 59 -4.67 -14.09 -14.78
N GLN A 60 -5.20 -15.10 -14.10
CA GLN A 60 -4.47 -15.85 -13.07
C GLN A 60 -3.41 -16.72 -13.74
#